data_AF-A0A5R9P064-F1
#
_entry.id   AF-A0A5R9P064-F1
#
_cell.length_a   1.000
_cell.length_b   1.000
_cell.length_c   1.000
_cell.angle_alpha   90.00
_cell.angle_beta   90.00
_cell.angle_gamma   90.00
#
_symmetry.space_group_name_H-M   'P 1'
#
loop_
_entity.id
_entity.type
_entity.pdbx_description
1 polymer ?
#
loop_
_entity_poly.entity_id
_entity_poly.type
_entity_poly.pdbx_seq_one_letter_code
_entity_poly.pdbx_strand_id
1 'polypeptide(L)'
;MRLEYPVLVDELLSKLASLKEFYTEHTPIFTSAINGVEDSMGRVAIGQTRLARLARISVASSAASVLGPIIESGDMNHTLTRSVDRLMTLIREISGEFDVEQEPFQDIPTPRGWKHEKNSFKKTTFDGDIFTITKRSNLPGGQWTVFYFGAPVAVAENIGCATRYADAFISLRNRAKGNLAVQAARGPRRTPPGPSFK
;
A
#
# COMPACT_ATOMS: atom_id res chain seq x y z
N MET A 1 -15.15 10.89 9.34
CA MET A 1 -15.92 9.70 9.73
C MET A 1 -15.08 8.48 9.36
N ARG A 2 -14.65 7.64 10.31
CA ARG A 2 -13.91 6.41 9.99
C ARG A 2 -14.93 5.36 9.55
N LEU A 3 -14.75 4.76 8.38
CA LEU A 3 -15.59 3.67 7.92
C LEU A 3 -15.42 2.46 8.83
N GLU A 4 -16.48 1.67 8.99
CA GLU A 4 -16.42 0.42 9.74
C GLU A 4 -15.63 -0.63 8.94
N TYR A 5 -14.97 -1.54 9.66
CA TYR A 5 -14.13 -2.57 9.03
C TYR A 5 -14.84 -3.42 7.97
N PRO A 6 -16.11 -3.85 8.13
CA PRO A 6 -16.80 -4.60 7.08
C PRO A 6 -16.86 -3.80 5.77
N VAL A 7 -17.21 -2.51 5.83
CA VAL A 7 -17.30 -1.62 4.66
C VAL A 7 -15.92 -1.45 4.00
N LEU A 8 -14.86 -1.31 4.80
CA LEU A 8 -13.49 -1.24 4.28
C LEU A 8 -13.07 -2.52 3.55
N VAL A 9 -13.46 -3.69 4.08
CA VAL A 9 -13.13 -5.00 3.48
C VAL A 9 -13.92 -5.21 2.19
N ASP A 10 -15.20 -4.83 2.13
CA ASP A 10 -16.01 -4.91 0.92
C ASP A 10 -15.44 -4.01 -0.19
N GLU A 11 -15.05 -2.78 0.16
CA GLU A 11 -14.39 -1.87 -0.78
C GLU A 11 -13.04 -2.44 -1.25
N LEU A 12 -12.27 -3.06 -0.34
CA LEU A 12 -11.00 -3.72 -0.67
C LEU A 12 -11.19 -4.85 -1.68
N LEU A 13 -12.17 -5.73 -1.45
CA LEU A 13 -12.50 -6.84 -2.35
C LEU A 13 -12.94 -6.34 -3.72
N SER A 14 -13.84 -5.36 -3.75
CA SER A 14 -14.25 -4.70 -4.99
C SER A 14 -13.04 -4.11 -5.73
N LYS A 15 -12.08 -3.53 -4.99
CA LYS A 15 -10.90 -2.94 -5.59
C LYS A 15 -9.93 -3.97 -6.17
N LEU A 16 -9.72 -5.07 -5.48
CA LEU A 16 -8.92 -6.19 -5.97
C LEU A 16 -9.55 -6.80 -7.23
N ALA A 17 -10.86 -7.01 -7.24
CA ALA A 17 -11.58 -7.53 -8.39
C ALA A 17 -11.44 -6.61 -9.62
N SER A 18 -11.63 -5.30 -9.43
CA SER A 18 -11.46 -4.32 -10.51
C SER A 18 -10.02 -4.28 -11.03
N LEU A 19 -9.01 -4.30 -10.16
CA LEU A 19 -7.60 -4.28 -10.58
C LEU A 19 -7.19 -5.57 -11.30
N LYS A 20 -7.74 -6.73 -10.90
CA LYS A 20 -7.52 -8.01 -11.57
C LYS A 20 -7.88 -7.97 -13.06
N GLU A 21 -8.91 -7.22 -13.43
CA GLU A 21 -9.31 -7.05 -14.84
C GLU A 21 -8.29 -6.28 -15.67
N PHE A 22 -7.48 -5.42 -15.03
CA PHE A 22 -6.42 -4.65 -15.70
C PHE A 22 -5.09 -5.40 -15.76
N TYR A 23 -4.79 -6.24 -14.77
CA TYR A 23 -3.54 -7.01 -14.66
C TYR A 23 -3.81 -8.50 -14.91
N THR A 24 -4.25 -8.81 -16.13
CA THR A 24 -4.71 -10.17 -16.49
C THR A 24 -3.60 -11.19 -16.40
N GLU A 25 -2.35 -10.78 -16.65
CA GLU A 25 -1.14 -11.59 -16.51
C GLU A 25 -0.89 -12.05 -15.05
N HIS A 26 -1.41 -11.30 -14.08
CA HIS A 26 -1.27 -11.57 -12.64
C HIS A 26 -2.55 -12.15 -12.01
N THR A 27 -3.52 -12.60 -12.83
CA THR A 27 -4.81 -13.16 -12.37
C THR A 27 -4.69 -14.18 -11.23
N PRO A 28 -3.73 -15.13 -11.24
CA PRO A 28 -3.58 -16.09 -10.14
C PRO A 28 -3.23 -15.40 -8.80
N ILE A 29 -2.40 -14.35 -8.83
CA ILE A 29 -1.99 -13.60 -7.65
C ILE A 29 -3.19 -12.84 -7.07
N PHE A 30 -3.95 -12.15 -7.92
CA PHE A 30 -5.18 -11.46 -7.48
C PHE A 30 -6.23 -12.42 -6.93
N THR A 31 -6.39 -13.60 -7.53
CA THR A 31 -7.34 -14.61 -7.04
C THR A 31 -6.92 -15.12 -5.67
N SER A 32 -5.64 -15.42 -5.47
CA SER A 32 -5.10 -15.80 -4.17
C SER A 32 -5.28 -14.70 -3.12
N ALA A 33 -5.04 -13.44 -3.49
CA ALA A 33 -5.24 -12.29 -2.62
C ALA A 33 -6.70 -12.14 -2.19
N ILE A 34 -7.66 -12.25 -3.12
CA ILE A 34 -9.09 -12.17 -2.85
C ILE A 34 -9.52 -13.29 -1.88
N ASN A 35 -9.16 -14.54 -2.17
CA ASN A 35 -9.49 -15.67 -1.31
C ASN A 35 -8.93 -15.48 0.12
N GLY A 36 -7.68 -15.02 0.24
CA GLY A 36 -7.06 -14.77 1.54
C GLY A 36 -7.76 -13.66 2.35
N VAL A 37 -8.30 -12.65 1.67
CA VAL A 37 -9.14 -11.61 2.30
C VAL A 37 -10.47 -12.22 2.78
N GLU A 38 -11.17 -12.96 1.91
CA GLU A 38 -12.46 -13.60 2.22
C GLU A 38 -12.34 -14.58 3.39
N ASP A 39 -11.29 -15.41 3.42
CA ASP A 39 -11.03 -16.36 4.50
C ASP A 39 -10.86 -15.68 5.87
N SER A 40 -10.40 -14.42 5.87
CA SER A 40 -10.08 -13.66 7.07
C SER A 40 -11.17 -12.65 7.47
N MET A 41 -12.10 -12.30 6.57
CA MET A 41 -13.02 -11.16 6.75
C MET A 41 -13.91 -11.30 7.98
N GLY A 42 -14.43 -12.50 8.26
CA GLY A 42 -15.32 -12.75 9.39
C GLY A 42 -14.68 -12.47 10.77
N ARG A 43 -13.34 -12.41 10.83
CA ARG A 43 -12.58 -12.17 12.06
C ARG A 43 -12.15 -10.71 12.26
N VAL A 44 -12.25 -9.87 11.22
CA VAL A 44 -11.77 -8.47 11.24
C VAL A 44 -12.58 -7.58 12.18
N ALA A 45 -13.89 -7.85 12.29
CA ALA A 45 -14.85 -7.05 13.04
C ALA A 45 -15.08 -7.54 14.48
N ILE A 46 -14.36 -8.58 14.96
CA ILE A 46 -14.49 -9.13 16.32
C ILE A 46 -13.79 -8.22 17.34
N GLY A 47 -14.27 -6.99 17.47
CA GLY A 47 -13.85 -5.99 18.44
C GLY A 47 -12.38 -5.55 18.35
N GLN A 48 -11.83 -5.10 19.47
CA GLN A 48 -10.40 -4.78 19.65
C GLN A 48 -9.63 -5.94 20.30
N THR A 49 -9.87 -7.16 19.82
CA THR A 49 -9.15 -8.33 20.31
C THR A 49 -7.81 -8.52 19.56
N ARG A 50 -6.86 -9.22 20.19
CA ARG A 50 -5.62 -9.64 19.52
C ARG A 50 -5.90 -10.43 18.24
N LEU A 51 -6.93 -11.28 18.27
CA LEU A 51 -7.37 -12.06 17.12
C LEU A 51 -7.84 -11.16 15.97
N ALA A 52 -8.68 -10.16 16.24
CA ALA A 52 -9.15 -9.22 15.23
C ALA A 52 -8.00 -8.39 14.63
N ARG A 53 -7.01 -8.01 15.45
CA ARG A 53 -5.79 -7.34 14.96
C ARG A 53 -4.99 -8.24 14.01
N LEU A 54 -4.78 -9.51 14.36
CA LEU A 54 -4.10 -10.45 13.46
C LEU A 54 -4.90 -10.70 12.17
N ALA A 55 -6.22 -10.79 12.26
CA ALA A 55 -7.07 -10.93 11.08
C ALA A 55 -6.97 -9.71 10.14
N ARG A 56 -6.91 -8.49 10.70
CA ARG A 56 -6.66 -7.26 9.92
C ARG A 56 -5.32 -7.28 9.20
N ILE A 57 -4.26 -7.73 9.88
CA ILE A 57 -2.95 -7.89 9.24
C ILE A 57 -2.99 -8.97 8.16
N SER A 58 -3.69 -10.07 8.38
CA SER A 58 -3.89 -11.12 7.37
C SER A 58 -4.56 -10.55 6.11
N VAL A 59 -5.70 -9.86 6.27
CA VAL A 59 -6.41 -9.19 5.16
C VAL A 59 -5.50 -8.20 4.43
N ALA A 60 -4.83 -7.33 5.18
CA ALA A 60 -3.95 -6.32 4.61
C ALA A 60 -2.76 -6.94 3.87
N SER A 61 -2.19 -8.03 4.39
CA SER A 61 -1.07 -8.76 3.77
C SER A 61 -1.51 -9.47 2.49
N SER A 62 -2.67 -10.13 2.51
CA SER A 62 -3.25 -10.77 1.33
C SER A 62 -3.48 -9.75 0.23
N ALA A 63 -4.10 -8.60 0.54
CA ALA A 63 -4.32 -7.55 -0.44
C ALA A 63 -3.03 -6.85 -0.88
N ALA A 64 -2.04 -6.71 -0.01
CA ALA A 64 -0.75 -6.12 -0.35
C ALA A 64 0.08 -6.98 -1.31
N SER A 65 -0.15 -8.29 -1.36
CA SER A 65 0.62 -9.22 -2.22
C SER A 65 0.58 -8.87 -3.71
N VAL A 66 -0.48 -8.20 -4.18
CA VAL A 66 -0.61 -7.79 -5.59
C VAL A 66 0.19 -6.54 -5.93
N LEU A 67 0.64 -5.78 -4.92
CA LEU A 67 1.29 -4.48 -5.12
C LEU A 67 2.67 -4.59 -5.78
N GLY A 68 3.46 -5.61 -5.43
CA GLY A 68 4.75 -5.90 -6.07
C GLY A 68 4.61 -6.11 -7.59
N PRO A 69 3.80 -7.09 -8.04
CA PRO A 69 3.52 -7.32 -9.46
C PRO A 69 3.00 -6.09 -10.21
N ILE A 70 2.11 -5.30 -9.60
CA ILE A 70 1.60 -4.05 -10.18
C ILE A 70 2.73 -3.06 -10.47
N ILE A 71 3.69 -2.93 -9.55
CA ILE A 71 4.84 -2.04 -9.74
C ILE A 71 5.78 -2.56 -10.82
N GLU A 72 5.98 -3.87 -10.90
CA GLU A 72 6.84 -4.48 -11.91
C GLU A 72 6.29 -4.34 -13.33
N SER A 73 4.98 -4.37 -13.51
CA SER A 73 4.35 -4.14 -14.83
C SER A 73 4.64 -2.72 -15.38
N GLY A 74 4.98 -1.74 -14.52
CA GLY A 74 5.52 -0.42 -14.90
C GLY A 74 4.57 0.57 -15.60
N ASP A 75 3.56 0.07 -16.34
CA ASP A 75 2.61 0.88 -17.09
C ASP A 75 1.37 1.22 -16.28
N MET A 76 1.31 2.47 -15.79
CA MET A 76 0.15 2.97 -15.05
C MET A 76 -0.32 4.30 -15.61
N ASN A 77 -1.51 4.28 -16.22
CA ASN A 77 -2.24 5.50 -16.50
C ASN A 77 -2.76 6.15 -15.21
N HIS A 78 -3.31 7.36 -15.34
CA HIS A 78 -3.79 8.13 -14.19
C HIS A 78 -4.90 7.43 -13.39
N THR A 79 -5.84 6.76 -14.06
CA THR A 79 -6.96 6.05 -13.41
C THR A 79 -6.47 4.83 -12.64
N LEU A 80 -5.52 4.09 -13.20
CA LEU A 80 -4.85 2.98 -12.54
C LEU A 80 -4.04 3.44 -11.34
N THR A 81 -3.27 4.52 -11.48
CA THR A 81 -2.49 5.11 -10.38
C THR A 81 -3.37 5.46 -9.18
N ARG A 82 -4.53 6.07 -9.41
CA ARG A 82 -5.51 6.36 -8.34
C ARG A 82 -6.11 5.11 -7.73
N SER A 83 -6.35 4.11 -8.57
CA SER A 83 -6.92 2.84 -8.14
C SER A 83 -5.97 2.11 -7.20
N VAL A 84 -4.68 2.09 -7.50
CA VAL A 84 -3.64 1.52 -6.66
C VAL A 84 -3.44 2.35 -5.39
N ASP A 85 -3.45 3.69 -5.46
CA ASP A 85 -3.39 4.54 -4.26
C ASP A 85 -4.59 4.31 -3.31
N ARG A 86 -5.79 4.07 -3.85
CA ARG A 86 -6.95 3.71 -3.02
C ARG A 86 -6.77 2.34 -2.39
N LEU A 87 -6.26 1.34 -3.12
CA LEU A 87 -5.91 0.03 -2.55
C LEU A 87 -4.91 0.17 -1.39
N MET A 88 -3.82 0.94 -1.58
CA MET A 88 -2.85 1.22 -0.52
C MET A 88 -3.48 1.96 0.67
N THR A 89 -4.45 2.84 0.43
CA THR A 89 -5.17 3.54 1.51
C THR A 89 -6.03 2.57 2.32
N LEU A 90 -6.76 1.66 1.66
CA LEU A 90 -7.56 0.63 2.32
C LEU A 90 -6.69 -0.32 3.14
N ILE A 91 -5.54 -0.75 2.60
CA ILE A 91 -4.55 -1.57 3.32
C ILE A 91 -4.15 -0.89 4.63
N ARG A 92 -3.79 0.40 4.58
CA ARG A 92 -3.42 1.19 5.78
C ARG A 92 -4.56 1.29 6.79
N GLU A 93 -5.78 1.58 6.31
CA GLU A 93 -6.95 1.75 7.18
C GLU A 93 -7.34 0.43 7.87
N ILE A 94 -7.16 -0.69 7.18
CA ILE A 94 -7.45 -2.02 7.72
C ILE A 94 -6.34 -2.48 8.68
N SER A 95 -5.07 -2.41 8.26
CA SER A 95 -3.93 -2.93 9.04
C SER A 95 -3.72 -2.15 10.34
N GLY A 96 -3.87 -0.82 10.29
CA GLY A 96 -3.39 0.07 11.34
C GLY A 96 -1.87 -0.02 11.53
N GLU A 97 -1.37 0.50 12.65
CA GLU A 97 0.04 0.38 13.00
C GLU A 97 0.35 -1.00 13.59
N PHE A 98 1.37 -1.66 13.06
CA PHE A 98 1.81 -2.97 13.50
C PHE A 98 3.33 -3.05 13.56
N ASP A 99 3.83 -3.62 14.65
CA ASP A 99 5.26 -3.85 14.82
C ASP A 99 5.68 -5.04 13.97
N VAL A 100 6.56 -4.76 13.01
CA VAL A 100 7.15 -5.79 12.17
C VAL A 100 8.32 -6.40 12.92
N GLU A 101 8.33 -7.73 13.06
CA GLU A 101 9.48 -8.45 13.63
C GLU A 101 10.73 -8.25 12.73
N GLN A 102 11.90 -8.24 13.37
CA GLN A 102 13.13 -7.76 12.75
C GLN A 102 14.25 -8.76 13.00
N GLU A 103 14.84 -9.30 11.95
CA GLU A 103 16.08 -10.06 12.07
C GLU A 103 17.27 -9.11 12.23
N PRO A 104 18.21 -9.38 13.14
CA PRO A 104 19.44 -8.61 13.24
C PRO A 104 20.21 -8.57 11.92
N PHE A 105 20.74 -7.40 11.57
CA PHE A 105 21.74 -7.25 10.52
C PHE A 105 22.78 -6.23 10.94
N GLN A 106 24.03 -6.48 10.55
CA GLN A 106 25.17 -5.59 10.78
C GLN A 106 25.79 -5.24 9.42
N ASP A 107 26.53 -4.15 9.38
CA ASP A 107 27.35 -3.73 8.23
C ASP A 107 26.60 -3.42 6.92
N ILE A 108 25.28 -3.20 6.99
CA ILE A 108 24.49 -2.72 5.84
C ILE A 108 24.42 -1.19 5.87
N PRO A 109 24.91 -0.50 4.82
CA PRO A 109 24.83 0.96 4.77
C PRO A 109 23.37 1.42 4.73
N THR A 110 23.08 2.49 5.46
CA THR A 110 21.73 3.06 5.49
C THR A 110 21.38 3.63 4.11
N PRO A 111 20.26 3.20 3.49
CA PRO A 111 19.85 3.75 2.20
C PRO A 111 19.60 5.26 2.26
N ARG A 112 19.88 5.97 1.17
CA ARG A 112 19.75 7.43 1.12
C ARG A 112 18.30 7.87 1.39
N GLY A 113 18.12 8.78 2.35
CA GLY A 113 16.79 9.30 2.71
C GLY A 113 15.95 8.34 3.56
N TRP A 114 16.56 7.27 4.06
CA TRP A 114 15.97 6.35 5.04
C TRP A 114 16.59 6.57 6.41
N LYS A 115 15.83 6.31 7.46
CA LYS A 115 16.29 6.30 8.84
C LYS A 115 16.57 4.86 9.26
N HIS A 116 17.76 4.61 9.83
CA HIS A 116 18.07 3.33 10.42
C HIS A 116 17.54 3.28 11.86
N GLU A 117 16.72 2.27 12.17
CA GLU A 117 16.18 2.02 13.50
C GLU A 117 16.37 0.56 13.89
N LYS A 118 17.29 0.31 14.83
CA LYS A 118 17.64 -1.03 15.33
C LYS A 118 17.99 -2.00 14.19
N ASN A 119 17.02 -2.80 13.74
CA ASN A 119 17.16 -3.83 12.71
C ASN A 119 16.18 -3.57 11.55
N SER A 120 15.95 -2.29 11.24
CA SER A 120 15.02 -1.88 10.18
C SER A 120 15.41 -0.54 9.57
N PHE A 121 15.06 -0.35 8.30
CA PHE A 121 15.11 0.97 7.67
C PHE A 121 13.69 1.50 7.55
N LYS A 122 13.45 2.73 8.01
CA LYS A 122 12.14 3.37 7.94
C LYS A 122 12.18 4.66 7.11
N LYS A 123 11.11 4.89 6.38
CA LYS A 123 10.87 6.13 5.64
C LYS A 123 9.43 6.54 5.82
N THR A 124 9.24 7.75 6.34
CA THR A 124 7.93 8.36 6.47
C THR A 124 7.73 9.33 5.32
N THR A 125 6.64 9.16 4.57
CA THR A 125 6.25 10.06 3.49
C THR A 125 5.64 11.35 4.06
N PHE A 126 5.49 12.38 3.22
CA PHE A 126 5.03 13.71 3.65
C PHE A 126 3.60 13.71 4.22
N ASP A 127 2.80 12.71 3.86
CA ASP A 127 1.41 12.48 4.25
C ASP A 127 1.27 11.48 5.41
N GLY A 128 2.39 11.12 6.03
CA GLY A 128 2.45 10.29 7.23
C GLY A 128 2.42 8.78 6.97
N ASP A 129 2.56 8.31 5.73
CA ASP A 129 2.70 6.88 5.51
C ASP A 129 4.08 6.37 5.90
N ILE A 130 4.12 5.13 6.40
CA ILE A 130 5.35 4.53 6.91
C ILE A 130 5.69 3.31 6.07
N PHE A 131 6.85 3.37 5.42
CA PHE A 131 7.51 2.22 4.82
C PHE A 131 8.62 1.73 5.75
N THR A 132 8.68 0.42 5.92
CA THR A 132 9.73 -0.24 6.70
C THR A 132 10.37 -1.33 5.86
N ILE A 133 11.69 -1.42 5.85
CA ILE A 133 12.44 -2.52 5.24
C ILE A 133 13.11 -3.30 6.35
N THR A 134 12.88 -4.61 6.41
CA THR A 134 13.55 -5.51 7.36
C THR A 134 14.20 -6.67 6.64
N LYS A 135 15.20 -7.28 7.28
CA LYS A 135 15.80 -8.53 6.81
C LYS A 135 14.91 -9.71 7.28
N ARG A 136 14.67 -10.65 6.36
CA ARG A 136 13.86 -11.86 6.50
C ARG A 136 14.48 -12.99 5.70
N SER A 137 15.53 -13.58 6.26
CA SER A 137 16.38 -14.56 5.56
C SER A 137 15.64 -15.85 5.22
N ASN A 138 14.55 -16.15 5.94
CA ASN A 138 13.78 -17.38 5.80
C ASN A 138 12.55 -17.26 4.88
N LEU A 139 12.32 -16.09 4.25
CA LEU A 139 11.18 -15.93 3.35
C LEU A 139 11.54 -16.30 1.91
N PRO A 140 10.68 -17.07 1.21
CA PRO A 140 10.88 -17.34 -0.22
C PRO A 140 10.79 -16.03 -1.02
N GLY A 141 11.66 -15.88 -2.02
CA GLY A 141 11.69 -14.70 -2.91
C GLY A 141 12.67 -13.60 -2.51
N GLY A 142 13.38 -13.72 -1.38
CA GLY A 142 14.49 -12.82 -1.05
C GLY A 142 14.71 -12.61 0.44
N GLN A 143 15.87 -12.04 0.79
CA GLN A 143 16.29 -11.83 2.17
C GLN A 143 15.76 -10.54 2.79
N TRP A 144 15.12 -9.67 2.01
CA TRP A 144 14.64 -8.36 2.44
C TRP A 144 13.16 -8.21 2.13
N THR A 145 12.41 -7.61 3.04
CA THR A 145 10.98 -7.41 2.86
C THR A 145 10.63 -5.95 3.09
N VAL A 146 9.85 -5.40 2.16
CA VAL A 146 9.26 -4.07 2.25
C VAL A 146 7.88 -4.20 2.89
N PHE A 147 7.64 -3.42 3.92
CA PHE A 147 6.37 -3.33 4.62
C PHE A 147 5.79 -1.92 4.47
N TYR A 148 4.47 -1.86 4.32
CA TYR A 148 3.69 -0.65 4.34
C TYR A 148 2.60 -0.79 5.41
N PHE A 149 2.66 0.03 6.47
CA PHE A 149 1.83 -0.12 7.68
C PHE A 149 1.77 -1.57 8.21
N GLY A 150 2.93 -2.23 8.24
CA GLY A 150 3.08 -3.59 8.77
C GLY A 150 2.63 -4.72 7.83
N ALA A 151 1.99 -4.41 6.71
CA ALA A 151 1.68 -5.39 5.67
C ALA A 151 2.88 -5.55 4.70
N PRO A 152 3.36 -6.77 4.40
CA PRO A 152 4.41 -7.00 3.44
C PRO A 152 3.90 -6.70 2.02
N VAL A 153 4.61 -5.85 1.28
CA VAL A 153 4.21 -5.41 -0.08
C VAL A 153 5.17 -5.89 -1.17
N ALA A 154 6.42 -6.21 -0.82
CA ALA A 154 7.42 -6.74 -1.74
C ALA A 154 8.50 -7.50 -0.98
N VAL A 155 9.07 -8.52 -1.62
CA VAL A 155 10.25 -9.25 -1.15
C VAL A 155 11.37 -9.00 -2.17
N ALA A 156 12.61 -8.90 -1.70
CA ALA A 156 13.76 -8.55 -2.49
C ALA A 156 15.01 -9.30 -2.03
N GLU A 157 15.86 -9.68 -2.98
CA GLU A 157 17.09 -10.42 -2.72
C GLU A 157 18.10 -9.59 -1.91
N ASN A 158 18.14 -8.28 -2.15
CA ASN A 158 19.08 -7.36 -1.52
C ASN A 158 18.42 -6.03 -1.14
N ILE A 159 19.09 -5.28 -0.25
CA ILE A 159 18.61 -3.99 0.25
C ILE A 159 18.41 -2.94 -0.86
N GLY A 160 19.23 -2.97 -1.91
CA GLY A 160 19.10 -2.06 -3.05
C GLY A 160 17.78 -2.28 -3.80
N CYS A 161 17.44 -3.54 -4.08
CA CYS A 161 16.14 -3.91 -4.66
C CYS A 161 14.98 -3.52 -3.74
N ALA A 162 15.04 -3.82 -2.44
CA ALA A 162 14.01 -3.46 -1.47
C ALA A 162 13.76 -1.93 -1.45
N THR A 163 14.84 -1.16 -1.47
CA THR A 163 14.77 0.31 -1.51
C THR A 163 14.10 0.79 -2.79
N ARG A 164 14.42 0.20 -3.95
CA ARG A 164 13.79 0.54 -5.24
C ARG A 164 12.29 0.26 -5.25
N TYR A 165 11.84 -0.88 -4.72
CA TYR A 165 10.41 -1.16 -4.59
C TYR A 165 9.72 -0.12 -3.71
N ALA A 166 10.27 0.15 -2.52
CA ALA A 166 9.69 1.13 -1.62
C ALA A 166 9.63 2.53 -2.24
N ASP A 167 10.69 2.98 -2.91
CA ASP A 167 10.71 4.29 -3.59
C ASP A 167 9.74 4.33 -4.79
N ALA A 168 9.52 3.20 -5.47
CA ALA A 168 8.50 3.10 -6.51
C ALA A 168 7.07 3.22 -5.94
N PHE A 169 6.78 2.56 -4.81
CA PHE A 169 5.51 2.71 -4.09
C PHE A 169 5.27 4.15 -3.63
N ILE A 170 6.30 4.77 -3.05
CA ILE A 170 6.25 6.18 -2.62
C ILE A 170 5.99 7.08 -3.83
N SER A 171 6.70 6.86 -4.93
CA SER A 171 6.54 7.65 -6.16
C SER A 171 5.13 7.51 -6.73
N LEU A 172 4.55 6.31 -6.70
CA LEU A 172 3.18 6.04 -7.13
C LEU A 172 2.17 6.82 -6.28
N ARG A 173 2.28 6.74 -4.94
CA ARG A 173 1.42 7.53 -4.02
C ARG A 173 1.54 9.03 -4.29
N ASN A 174 2.78 9.52 -4.43
CA ASN A 174 3.04 10.93 -4.69
C ASN A 174 2.42 11.38 -6.01
N ARG A 175 2.46 10.56 -7.07
CA ARG A 175 1.79 10.85 -8.35
C ARG A 175 0.27 10.90 -8.18
N ALA A 176 -0.32 9.92 -7.49
CA ALA A 176 -1.76 9.90 -7.23
C ALA A 176 -2.22 11.18 -6.52
N LYS A 177 -1.47 11.63 -5.52
CA LYS A 177 -1.80 12.80 -4.67
C LYS A 177 -1.43 14.14 -5.29
N GLY A 178 -0.29 14.23 -5.96
CA GLY A 178 0.11 15.43 -6.71
C GLY A 178 -0.91 15.77 -7.80
N ASN A 179 -1.49 14.76 -8.44
CA ASN A 179 -2.59 14.95 -9.39
C ASN A 179 -3.87 15.48 -8.73
N LEU A 180 -4.14 15.17 -7.46
CA LEU A 180 -5.27 15.75 -6.71
C LEU A 180 -5.03 17.21 -6.36
N ALA A 181 -3.82 17.59 -5.94
CA ALA A 181 -3.47 18.99 -5.67
C ALA A 181 -3.53 19.84 -6.95
N VAL A 182 -3.06 19.32 -8.08
CA VAL A 182 -3.15 19.98 -9.40
C VAL A 182 -4.60 20.07 -9.89
N GLN A 183 -5.44 19.07 -9.64
CA GLN A 183 -6.87 19.14 -10.00
C GLN A 183 -7.66 20.08 -9.08
N ALA A 184 -7.38 20.11 -7.78
CA ALA A 184 -7.98 21.05 -6.84
C ALA A 184 -7.62 22.50 -7.19
N ALA A 185 -6.38 22.75 -7.62
CA ALA A 185 -5.95 24.05 -8.16
C ALA A 185 -6.62 24.42 -9.50
N ARG A 186 -7.22 23.45 -10.20
CA ARG A 186 -8.00 23.62 -11.44
C ARG A 186 -9.52 23.56 -11.21
N GLY A 187 -10.00 23.82 -9.99
CA GLY A 187 -11.42 24.00 -9.68
C GLY A 187 -12.09 25.05 -10.59
N PRO A 188 -13.44 25.02 -10.73
CA PRO A 188 -14.13 25.70 -11.83
C PRO A 188 -13.77 27.18 -11.82
N ARG A 189 -13.18 27.66 -12.92
CA ARG A 189 -13.08 29.10 -13.17
C ARG A 189 -14.49 29.65 -13.01
N ARG A 190 -14.73 30.42 -11.95
CA ARG A 190 -15.89 31.28 -11.86
C ARG A 190 -15.87 32.09 -13.15
N THR A 191 -16.86 31.86 -14.02
CA THR A 191 -17.12 32.73 -15.16
C THR A 191 -17.22 34.14 -14.60
N PRO A 192 -16.43 35.11 -15.10
CA PRO A 192 -16.57 36.48 -14.65
C PRO A 192 -18.01 36.92 -14.90
N PRO A 193 -18.62 37.69 -13.99
CA PRO A 193 -19.97 38.18 -14.19
C PRO A 193 -20.01 38.96 -15.51
N GLY A 194 -20.87 38.51 -16.43
CA GLY A 194 -21.08 39.19 -17.70
C GLY A 194 -21.55 40.64 -17.44
N PRO A 195 -21.23 41.57 -18.35
CA PRO A 195 -21.58 42.97 -18.17
C PRO A 195 -23.09 43.12 -18.03
N SER A 196 -23.52 43.65 -16.89
CA SER A 196 -24.90 44.06 -16.65
C SER A 196 -25.15 45.34 -17.45
N PHE A 197 -25.76 45.20 -18.62
CA PHE A 197 -26.29 46.35 -19.34
C PHE A 197 -27.55 46.85 -18.60
N LYS A 198 -27.48 48.09 -18.12
CA LYS A 198 -28.63 48.90 -17.74
C LYS A 198 -29.13 49.67 -18.95
#